data_AF-A0A4S3JR43-F1
#
_entry.id   AF-A0A4S3JR43-F1
#
_cell.length_a   1.000
_cell.length_b   1.000
_cell.length_c   1.000
_cell.angle_alpha   90.00
_cell.angle_beta   90.00
_cell.angle_gamma   90.00
#
_symmetry.space_group_name_H-M   'P 1'
#
loop_
_entity.id
_entity.type
_entity.pdbx_description
1 polymer ?
#
loop_
_entity_poly.entity_id
_entity_poly.type
_entity_poly.pdbx_seq_one_letter_code
_entity_poly.pdbx_strand_id
1 'polypeptide(L)'
;MPPSRGSIPHRGDEDEVCPVCKSSRYLNPDMRFLINPECYHKMCESCVDRIFSSGPANCPVAGCHKTLRKNRFRKQTFEDIGVEREVDIRRRVMQILNRREEEFDSKRAWDDFLEQREEIIANLVHGTDVAKTEANLQRYAAENVRSIRTNQALEAQEASSFQERQTQEQELARIRREAARQEYENKRRELLAEREDVLTRLAAGRPADAAAITREGQKVLLKKSSARRSEEERIRQKQAALRSSEAKKGGQGPAAAAEKAGDSGDSGLIKGLKRIKTPEPEKPYDPFGGLVPNKRDYYILRDHYPSSYLDPIRDDTRMQAGGYDLREYYSRTLLEAFAGLGCFIDDEISKRDATNKPVTTERATAAAATDASMKTG
;
A
#
# COMPACT_ATOMS: atom_id res chain seq x y z
N MET A 1 -11.76 36.11 -29.78
CA MET A 1 -12.38 34.83 -29.38
C MET A 1 -11.90 33.77 -30.35
N PRO A 2 -11.13 32.76 -29.93
CA PRO A 2 -10.80 31.64 -30.81
C PRO A 2 -12.06 30.77 -31.00
N PRO A 3 -12.30 30.23 -32.20
CA PRO A 3 -13.48 29.43 -32.47
C PRO A 3 -13.45 28.12 -31.67
N SER A 4 -14.63 27.70 -31.23
CA SER A 4 -14.90 26.44 -30.54
C SER A 4 -14.34 25.27 -31.34
N ARG A 5 -13.42 24.51 -30.72
CA ARG A 5 -13.05 23.17 -31.17
C ARG A 5 -14.23 22.22 -30.92
N GLY A 6 -15.02 21.99 -31.96
CA GLY A 6 -16.08 20.99 -32.07
C GLY A 6 -16.61 21.13 -33.49
N SER A 7 -16.71 20.12 -34.32
CA SER A 7 -16.95 18.70 -34.12
C SER A 7 -16.33 17.94 -35.28
N ILE A 8 -15.63 16.84 -35.01
CA ILE A 8 -15.29 15.88 -36.08
C ILE A 8 -16.63 15.31 -36.57
N PRO A 9 -16.95 15.36 -37.88
CA PRO A 9 -18.15 14.69 -38.38
C PRO A 9 -17.93 13.18 -38.25
N HIS A 10 -18.60 12.57 -37.28
CA HIS A 10 -18.67 11.12 -37.12
C HIS A 10 -19.36 10.55 -38.36
N ARG A 11 -18.61 9.79 -39.16
CA ARG A 11 -19.09 9.16 -40.41
C ARG A 11 -20.07 7.98 -40.19
N GLY A 12 -20.47 7.71 -38.94
CA GLY A 12 -21.38 6.61 -38.55
C GLY A 12 -22.75 7.05 -38.01
N ASP A 13 -23.04 8.35 -37.96
CA ASP A 13 -24.21 8.93 -37.26
C ASP A 13 -25.53 8.91 -38.08
N GLU A 14 -25.53 8.40 -39.31
CA GLU A 14 -26.63 8.60 -40.28
C GLU A 14 -27.86 7.70 -40.04
N ASP A 15 -27.73 6.59 -39.29
CA ASP A 15 -28.79 5.58 -39.14
C ASP A 15 -29.35 5.43 -37.70
N GLU A 16 -28.98 6.32 -36.77
CA GLU A 16 -29.54 6.28 -35.42
C GLU A 16 -30.98 6.81 -35.39
N VAL A 17 -31.92 5.88 -35.53
CA VAL A 17 -33.37 6.13 -35.52
C VAL A 17 -33.96 5.72 -34.17
N CYS A 18 -34.74 6.61 -33.55
CA CYS A 18 -35.45 6.22 -32.34
C CYS A 18 -36.58 5.22 -32.67
N PRO A 19 -36.69 4.07 -31.97
CA PRO A 19 -37.72 3.07 -32.25
C PRO A 19 -39.16 3.54 -31.99
N VAL A 20 -39.35 4.57 -31.15
CA VAL A 20 -40.68 5.07 -30.76
C VAL A 20 -41.17 6.19 -31.68
N CYS A 21 -40.38 7.24 -31.87
CA CYS A 21 -40.77 8.40 -32.68
C CYS A 21 -40.23 8.36 -34.12
N LYS A 22 -39.36 7.40 -34.45
CA LYS A 22 -38.71 7.24 -35.76
C LYS A 22 -37.96 8.50 -36.25
N SER A 23 -37.72 9.48 -35.38
CA SER A 23 -36.92 10.66 -35.73
C SER A 23 -35.44 10.28 -35.72
N SER A 24 -34.74 10.63 -36.79
CA SER A 24 -33.30 10.45 -36.94
C SER A 24 -32.52 11.64 -36.39
N ARG A 25 -31.27 11.39 -36.01
CA ARG A 25 -30.30 12.42 -35.59
C ARG A 25 -30.05 13.48 -36.68
N TYR A 26 -30.20 13.09 -37.95
CA TYR A 26 -30.05 13.97 -39.11
C TYR A 26 -31.04 15.15 -39.10
N LEU A 27 -32.28 14.93 -38.65
CA LEU A 27 -33.32 15.97 -38.68
C LEU A 27 -33.21 16.97 -37.53
N ASN A 28 -32.63 16.58 -36.40
CA ASN A 28 -32.38 17.46 -35.26
C ASN A 28 -31.04 17.06 -34.59
N PRO A 29 -29.93 17.76 -34.86
CA PRO A 29 -28.60 17.41 -34.35
C PRO A 29 -28.47 17.54 -32.82
N ASP A 30 -29.36 18.30 -32.18
CA ASP A 30 -29.39 18.48 -30.73
C ASP A 30 -30.11 17.35 -29.98
N MET A 31 -30.77 16.42 -30.68
CA MET A 31 -31.39 15.27 -30.02
C MET A 31 -30.32 14.32 -29.49
N ARG A 32 -30.39 14.05 -28.19
CA ARG A 32 -29.52 13.09 -27.52
C ARG A 32 -30.23 11.77 -27.35
N PHE A 33 -29.49 10.70 -27.61
CA PHE A 33 -29.92 9.35 -27.30
C PHE A 33 -29.48 8.96 -25.90
N LEU A 34 -30.42 8.39 -25.17
CA LEU A 34 -30.24 7.83 -23.84
C LEU A 34 -30.33 6.32 -23.92
N ILE A 35 -29.49 5.65 -23.12
CA ILE A 35 -29.44 4.20 -23.01
C ILE A 35 -29.67 3.82 -21.56
N ASN A 36 -30.35 2.69 -21.35
CA ASN A 36 -30.52 2.10 -20.02
C ASN A 36 -29.62 0.85 -19.89
N PRO A 37 -28.84 0.72 -18.80
CA PRO A 37 -27.93 -0.40 -18.59
C PRO A 37 -28.61 -1.78 -18.47
N GLU A 38 -29.93 -1.85 -18.36
CA GLU A 38 -30.66 -3.12 -18.24
C GLU A 38 -31.16 -3.69 -19.58
N CYS A 39 -31.64 -2.85 -20.50
CA CYS A 39 -32.14 -3.29 -21.82
C CYS A 39 -31.17 -2.96 -22.95
N TYR A 40 -30.22 -2.02 -22.78
CA TYR A 40 -29.35 -1.53 -23.85
C TYR A 40 -30.11 -1.19 -25.14
N HIS A 41 -31.17 -0.37 -25.03
CA HIS A 41 -31.89 0.17 -26.19
C HIS A 41 -31.75 1.68 -26.24
N LYS A 42 -31.46 2.21 -27.43
CA LYS A 42 -31.30 3.64 -27.69
C LYS A 42 -32.69 4.29 -27.81
N MET A 43 -32.94 5.35 -27.03
CA MET A 43 -34.19 6.11 -27.08
C MET A 43 -33.90 7.62 -27.04
N CYS A 44 -34.78 8.41 -27.65
CA CYS A 44 -34.65 9.86 -27.68
C CYS A 44 -35.03 10.49 -26.32
N GLU A 45 -34.41 11.62 -25.92
CA GLU A 45 -34.74 12.32 -24.66
C GLU A 45 -36.25 12.59 -24.51
N SER A 46 -36.93 13.07 -25.57
CA SER A 46 -38.36 13.36 -25.54
C SER A 46 -39.24 12.10 -25.40
N CYS A 47 -38.79 10.97 -25.92
CA CYS A 47 -39.43 9.66 -25.81
C CYS A 47 -39.33 9.13 -24.38
N VAL A 48 -38.13 9.23 -23.81
CA VAL A 48 -37.85 8.82 -22.43
C VAL A 48 -38.68 9.66 -21.46
N ASP A 49 -38.70 10.98 -21.68
CA ASP A 49 -39.47 11.88 -20.83
C ASP A 49 -40.97 11.63 -20.93
N ARG A 50 -41.52 11.35 -22.11
CA ARG A 50 -42.96 11.08 -22.24
C ARG A 50 -43.38 9.75 -21.60
N ILE A 51 -42.63 8.67 -21.83
CA ILE A 51 -43.02 7.32 -21.42
C ILE A 51 -42.74 7.08 -19.93
N PHE A 52 -41.62 7.58 -19.41
CA PHE A 52 -41.19 7.31 -18.04
C PHE A 52 -41.55 8.43 -17.04
N SER A 53 -42.21 9.51 -17.48
CA SER A 53 -42.78 10.51 -16.53
C SER A 53 -44.04 10.03 -15.85
N SER A 54 -44.80 9.10 -16.45
CA SER A 54 -45.98 8.49 -15.85
C SER A 54 -45.66 7.43 -14.79
N GLY A 55 -44.38 7.12 -14.57
CA GLY A 55 -43.93 6.09 -13.61
C GLY A 55 -43.01 5.05 -14.25
N PRO A 56 -42.62 3.99 -13.50
CA PRO A 56 -41.81 2.91 -14.04
C PRO A 56 -42.62 2.14 -15.09
N ALA A 57 -42.20 2.25 -16.35
CA ALA A 57 -42.81 1.56 -17.48
C ALA A 57 -41.87 0.47 -18.01
N ASN A 58 -42.41 -0.46 -18.79
CA ASN A 58 -41.61 -1.41 -19.55
C ASN A 58 -40.98 -0.74 -20.78
N CYS A 59 -39.89 -1.31 -21.27
CA CYS A 59 -39.30 -0.88 -22.53
C CYS A 59 -40.30 -1.11 -23.69
N PRO A 60 -40.52 -0.14 -24.59
CA PRO A 60 -41.45 -0.26 -25.70
C PRO A 60 -40.87 -1.00 -26.93
N VAL A 61 -39.63 -1.48 -26.85
CA VAL A 61 -38.95 -2.18 -27.94
C VAL A 61 -39.43 -3.63 -28.01
N ALA A 62 -39.79 -4.08 -29.22
CA ALA A 62 -40.25 -5.45 -29.45
C ALA A 62 -39.22 -6.47 -28.92
N GLY A 63 -39.62 -7.28 -27.93
CA GLY A 63 -38.76 -8.28 -27.29
C GLY A 63 -38.09 -7.85 -25.97
N CYS A 64 -38.17 -6.59 -25.53
CA CYS A 64 -37.73 -6.19 -24.18
C CYS A 64 -38.94 -5.83 -23.30
N HIS A 65 -39.22 -6.62 -22.28
CA HIS A 65 -40.26 -6.31 -21.29
C HIS A 65 -39.69 -5.88 -19.93
N LYS A 66 -38.41 -5.51 -19.87
CA LYS A 66 -37.79 -5.09 -18.60
C LYS A 66 -38.38 -3.75 -18.14
N THR A 67 -38.67 -3.64 -16.85
CA THR A 67 -39.17 -2.42 -16.20
C THR A 67 -38.04 -1.43 -15.99
N LEU A 68 -38.15 -0.23 -16.56
CA LEU A 68 -37.12 0.79 -16.55
C LEU A 68 -37.57 2.03 -15.75
N ARG A 69 -36.61 2.74 -15.16
CA ARG A 69 -36.82 4.00 -14.42
C ARG A 69 -36.11 5.16 -15.11
N LYS A 70 -36.72 6.36 -15.09
CA LYS A 70 -36.17 7.58 -15.72
C LYS A 70 -34.74 7.94 -15.24
N ASN A 71 -34.45 7.81 -13.95
CA ASN A 71 -33.15 8.21 -13.38
C ASN A 71 -32.00 7.29 -13.81
N ARG A 72 -32.30 6.10 -14.35
CA ARG A 72 -31.28 5.12 -14.73
C ARG A 72 -30.91 5.17 -16.20
N PHE A 73 -31.44 6.14 -16.95
CA PHE A 73 -30.99 6.45 -18.30
C PHE A 73 -29.70 7.27 -18.26
N ARG A 74 -28.72 6.87 -19.08
CA ARG A 74 -27.41 7.50 -19.21
C ARG A 74 -27.18 7.91 -20.67
N LYS A 75 -26.39 8.96 -20.88
CA LYS A 75 -25.94 9.35 -22.22
C LYS A 75 -24.96 8.31 -22.76
N GLN A 76 -25.13 7.94 -24.01
CA GLN A 76 -24.21 7.07 -24.73
C GLN A 76 -22.81 7.73 -24.76
N THR A 77 -21.80 6.99 -24.36
CA THR A 77 -20.40 7.44 -24.42
C THR A 77 -19.65 6.79 -25.59
N PHE A 78 -20.10 5.62 -26.04
CA PHE A 78 -19.49 4.87 -27.13
C PHE A 78 -20.52 4.51 -28.19
N GLU A 79 -20.12 4.49 -29.47
CA GLU A 79 -20.99 4.17 -30.61
C GLU A 79 -21.57 2.74 -30.52
N ASP A 80 -20.73 1.80 -30.09
CA ASP A 80 -21.05 0.37 -30.01
C ASP A 80 -21.70 -0.04 -28.68
N ILE A 81 -22.87 -0.65 -28.80
CA ILE A 81 -23.63 -1.09 -27.64
C ILE A 81 -23.03 -2.32 -26.95
N GLY A 82 -22.27 -3.13 -27.70
CA GLY A 82 -21.51 -4.25 -27.14
C GLY A 82 -20.40 -3.76 -26.21
N VAL A 83 -19.68 -2.71 -26.63
CA VAL A 83 -18.62 -2.09 -25.83
C VAL A 83 -19.21 -1.43 -24.58
N GLU A 84 -20.36 -0.75 -24.67
CA GLU A 84 -21.01 -0.20 -23.47
C GLU A 84 -21.40 -1.28 -22.47
N ARG A 85 -21.95 -2.41 -22.95
CA ARG A 85 -22.28 -3.56 -22.10
C ARG A 85 -21.03 -4.12 -21.41
N GLU A 86 -19.95 -4.29 -22.15
CA GLU A 86 -18.68 -4.75 -21.60
C GLU A 86 -18.13 -3.78 -20.57
N VAL A 87 -18.12 -2.48 -20.84
CA VAL A 87 -17.61 -1.45 -19.90
C VAL A 87 -18.43 -1.43 -18.62
N ASP A 88 -19.75 -1.58 -18.70
CA ASP A 88 -20.63 -1.62 -17.52
C ASP A 88 -20.43 -2.90 -16.70
N ILE A 89 -20.29 -4.06 -17.37
CA ILE A 89 -19.94 -5.34 -16.72
C ILE A 89 -18.57 -5.23 -16.06
N ARG A 90 -17.57 -4.75 -16.78
CA ARG A 90 -16.19 -4.58 -16.30
C ARG A 90 -16.16 -3.67 -15.09
N ARG A 91 -16.87 -2.54 -15.12
CA ARG A 91 -16.98 -1.61 -13.99
C ARG A 91 -17.61 -2.28 -12.77
N ARG A 92 -18.70 -3.03 -12.96
CA ARG A 92 -19.37 -3.77 -11.88
C ARG A 92 -18.42 -4.80 -11.25
N VAL A 93 -17.73 -5.60 -12.08
CA VAL A 93 -16.83 -6.65 -11.62
C VAL A 93 -15.59 -6.04 -10.94
N MET A 94 -14.99 -4.98 -11.51
CA MET A 94 -13.87 -4.26 -10.88
C MET A 94 -14.24 -3.65 -9.53
N GLN A 95 -15.47 -3.17 -9.37
CA GLN A 95 -15.94 -2.62 -8.09
C GLN A 95 -16.08 -3.69 -6.99
N ILE A 96 -16.43 -4.93 -7.37
CA ILE A 96 -16.54 -6.07 -6.45
C ILE A 96 -15.16 -6.70 -6.19
N LEU A 97 -14.34 -6.88 -7.23
CA LEU A 97 -13.00 -7.47 -7.16
C LEU A 97 -11.92 -6.38 -7.07
N ASN A 98 -12.03 -5.52 -6.06
CA ASN A 98 -11.16 -4.36 -5.85
C ASN A 98 -9.95 -4.64 -4.94
N ARG A 99 -9.28 -5.77 -5.14
CA ARG A 99 -8.04 -6.08 -4.41
C ARG A 99 -6.84 -5.37 -5.04
N ARG A 100 -5.88 -4.98 -4.19
CA ARG A 100 -4.63 -4.31 -4.59
C ARG A 100 -3.49 -5.31 -4.69
N GLU A 101 -2.50 -5.03 -5.54
CA GLU A 101 -1.27 -5.83 -5.67
C GLU A 101 -0.54 -5.99 -4.32
N GLU A 102 -0.61 -4.97 -3.46
CA GLU A 102 -0.01 -4.98 -2.12
C GLU A 102 -0.63 -6.04 -1.20
N GLU A 103 -1.86 -6.47 -1.47
CA GLU A 103 -2.54 -7.53 -0.72
C GLU A 103 -2.12 -8.93 -1.18
N PHE A 104 -1.20 -9.11 -2.14
CA PHE A 104 -0.74 -10.45 -2.58
C PHE A 104 0.70 -10.75 -2.20
N ASP A 105 0.97 -11.98 -1.74
CA ASP A 105 2.31 -12.41 -1.29
C ASP A 105 3.30 -12.49 -2.46
N SER A 106 2.81 -12.85 -3.65
CA SER A 106 3.63 -12.98 -4.85
C SER A 106 2.99 -12.29 -6.04
N LYS A 107 3.83 -11.77 -6.94
CA LYS A 107 3.38 -11.18 -8.20
C LYS A 107 2.63 -12.18 -9.08
N ARG A 108 3.02 -13.46 -9.07
CA ARG A 108 2.31 -14.51 -9.82
C ARG A 108 0.87 -14.70 -9.34
N ALA A 109 0.65 -14.68 -8.03
CA ALA A 109 -0.71 -14.77 -7.47
C ALA A 109 -1.58 -13.57 -7.87
N TRP A 110 -0.98 -12.39 -7.99
CA TRP A 110 -1.66 -11.20 -8.52
C TRP A 110 -2.00 -11.36 -10.00
N ASP A 111 -1.06 -11.82 -10.82
CA ASP A 111 -1.29 -12.06 -12.25
C ASP A 111 -2.38 -13.14 -12.47
N ASP A 112 -2.35 -14.24 -11.71
CA ASP A 112 -3.38 -15.30 -11.73
C ASP A 112 -4.76 -14.76 -11.33
N PHE A 113 -4.83 -13.83 -10.36
CA PHE A 113 -6.07 -13.17 -9.96
C PHE A 113 -6.61 -12.23 -11.05
N LEU A 114 -5.72 -11.51 -11.74
CA LEU A 114 -6.11 -10.68 -12.88
C LEU A 114 -6.71 -11.53 -14.01
N GLU A 115 -6.07 -12.65 -14.34
CA GLU A 115 -6.60 -13.59 -15.34
C GLU A 115 -7.98 -14.15 -14.93
N GLN A 116 -8.15 -14.58 -13.68
CA GLN A 116 -9.46 -15.03 -13.18
C GLN A 116 -10.53 -13.93 -13.26
N ARG A 117 -10.16 -12.67 -12.98
CA ARG A 117 -11.06 -11.53 -13.11
C ARG A 117 -11.48 -11.33 -14.57
N GLU A 118 -10.54 -11.38 -15.51
CA GLU A 118 -10.83 -11.25 -16.94
C GLU A 118 -11.65 -12.44 -17.46
N GLU A 119 -11.41 -13.65 -16.97
CA GLU A 119 -12.21 -14.83 -17.30
C GLU A 119 -13.68 -14.66 -16.85
N ILE A 120 -13.92 -14.14 -15.64
CA ILE A 120 -15.27 -13.82 -15.15
C ILE A 120 -15.92 -12.74 -16.03
N ILE A 121 -15.17 -11.70 -16.42
CA ILE A 121 -15.67 -10.63 -17.30
C ILE A 121 -16.03 -11.20 -18.67
N ALA A 122 -15.14 -11.99 -19.27
CA ALA A 122 -15.35 -12.61 -20.57
C ALA A 122 -16.58 -13.51 -20.56
N ASN A 123 -16.74 -14.35 -19.54
CA ASN A 123 -17.91 -15.21 -19.39
C ASN A 123 -19.23 -14.40 -19.32
N LEU A 124 -19.23 -13.28 -18.59
CA LEU A 124 -20.41 -12.42 -18.47
C LEU A 124 -20.73 -11.65 -19.77
N VAL A 125 -19.70 -11.24 -20.52
CA VAL A 125 -19.87 -10.53 -21.81
C VAL A 125 -20.41 -11.47 -22.89
N HIS A 126 -19.87 -12.69 -22.97
CA HIS A 126 -20.25 -13.69 -23.97
C HIS A 126 -21.52 -14.47 -23.57
N GLY A 127 -21.97 -14.36 -22.33
CA GLY A 127 -23.16 -15.06 -21.81
C GLY A 127 -22.93 -16.55 -21.55
N THR A 128 -21.68 -16.98 -21.38
CA THR A 128 -21.31 -18.35 -21.02
C THR A 128 -21.35 -18.51 -19.50
N ASP A 129 -22.16 -19.46 -19.01
CA ASP A 129 -22.25 -19.81 -17.59
C ASP A 129 -22.56 -18.63 -16.63
N VAL A 130 -23.49 -17.76 -17.03
CA VAL A 130 -23.90 -16.56 -16.27
C VAL A 130 -24.35 -16.90 -14.85
N ALA A 131 -25.09 -18.01 -14.68
CA ALA A 131 -25.61 -18.39 -13.37
C ALA A 131 -24.50 -18.75 -12.36
N LYS A 132 -23.47 -19.51 -12.79
CA LYS A 132 -22.37 -19.88 -11.89
C LYS A 132 -21.44 -18.70 -11.62
N THR A 133 -21.15 -17.89 -12.63
CA THR A 133 -20.32 -16.69 -12.47
C THR A 133 -20.98 -15.66 -11.54
N GLU A 134 -22.29 -15.44 -11.68
CA GLU A 134 -23.04 -14.59 -10.75
C GLU A 134 -23.08 -15.16 -9.34
N ALA A 135 -23.28 -16.47 -9.18
CA ALA A 135 -23.23 -17.11 -7.87
C ALA A 135 -21.85 -16.98 -7.20
N ASN A 136 -20.77 -17.16 -7.96
CA ASN A 136 -19.41 -16.98 -7.47
C ASN A 136 -19.14 -15.52 -7.07
N LEU A 137 -19.59 -14.56 -7.88
CA LEU A 137 -19.52 -13.13 -7.57
C LEU A 137 -20.30 -12.77 -6.29
N GLN A 138 -21.50 -13.33 -6.11
CA GLN A 138 -22.33 -13.09 -4.93
C GLN A 138 -21.70 -13.67 -3.67
N ARG A 139 -21.18 -14.90 -3.73
CA ARG A 139 -20.45 -15.53 -2.63
C ARG A 139 -19.24 -14.70 -2.25
N TYR A 140 -18.44 -14.32 -3.24
CA TYR A 140 -17.27 -13.49 -3.02
C TYR A 140 -17.63 -12.13 -2.42
N ALA A 141 -18.67 -11.48 -2.95
CA ALA A 141 -19.14 -10.19 -2.44
C ALA A 141 -19.57 -10.31 -0.98
N ALA A 142 -20.31 -11.37 -0.61
CA ALA A 142 -20.78 -11.60 0.76
C ALA A 142 -19.63 -11.87 1.75
N GLU A 143 -18.65 -12.67 1.33
CA GLU A 143 -17.48 -13.01 2.15
C GLU A 143 -16.55 -11.79 2.35
N ASN A 144 -16.46 -10.91 1.35
CA ASN A 144 -15.46 -9.83 1.30
C ASN A 144 -16.04 -8.42 1.39
N VAL A 145 -17.28 -8.23 1.85
CA VAL A 145 -17.90 -6.88 1.98
C VAL A 145 -17.01 -5.91 2.74
N ARG A 146 -16.36 -6.38 3.82
CA ARG A 146 -15.52 -5.55 4.68
C ARG A 146 -14.26 -5.05 3.95
N SER A 147 -13.52 -5.95 3.30
CA SER A 147 -12.31 -5.60 2.55
C SER A 147 -12.65 -4.75 1.32
N ILE A 148 -13.76 -5.03 0.66
CA ILE A 148 -14.24 -4.21 -0.47
C ILE A 148 -14.49 -2.77 0.00
N ARG A 149 -15.19 -2.59 1.13
CA ARG A 149 -15.51 -1.26 1.66
C ARG A 149 -14.26 -0.50 2.11
N THR A 150 -13.30 -1.15 2.74
CA THR A 150 -12.03 -0.49 3.14
C THR A 150 -11.24 -0.05 1.92
N ASN A 151 -11.14 -0.90 0.90
CA ASN A 151 -10.41 -0.59 -0.32
C ASN A 151 -11.09 0.54 -1.13
N GLN A 152 -12.43 0.53 -1.20
CA GLN A 152 -13.20 1.63 -1.80
C GLN A 152 -13.00 2.96 -1.05
N ALA A 153 -12.93 2.93 0.28
CA ALA A 153 -12.68 4.13 1.07
C ALA A 153 -11.26 4.69 0.83
N LEU A 154 -10.25 3.83 0.74
CA LEU A 154 -8.89 4.22 0.40
C LEU A 154 -8.80 4.81 -1.01
N GLU A 155 -9.42 4.17 -2.00
CA GLU A 155 -9.49 4.69 -3.37
C GLU A 155 -10.19 6.06 -3.44
N ALA A 156 -11.29 6.24 -2.69
CA ALA A 156 -11.97 7.52 -2.61
C ALA A 156 -11.10 8.61 -1.94
N GLN A 157 -10.34 8.26 -0.90
CA GLN A 157 -9.41 9.17 -0.24
C GLN A 157 -8.27 9.58 -1.18
N GLU A 158 -7.68 8.62 -1.91
CA GLU A 158 -6.64 8.88 -2.90
C GLU A 158 -7.17 9.75 -4.05
N ALA A 159 -8.37 9.46 -4.58
CA ALA A 159 -8.99 10.27 -5.61
C ALA A 159 -9.27 11.70 -5.15
N SER A 160 -9.78 11.89 -3.92
CA SER A 160 -10.02 13.22 -3.35
C SER A 160 -8.72 14.01 -3.16
N SER A 161 -7.67 13.40 -2.60
CA SER A 161 -6.37 14.05 -2.41
C SER A 161 -5.68 14.38 -3.74
N PHE A 162 -5.83 13.53 -4.76
CA PHE A 162 -5.36 13.83 -6.10
C PHE A 162 -6.10 15.02 -6.72
N GLN A 163 -7.43 15.06 -6.58
CA GLN A 163 -8.24 16.17 -7.09
C GLN A 163 -7.93 17.48 -6.38
N GLU A 164 -7.76 17.46 -5.05
CA GLU A 164 -7.32 18.61 -4.25
C GLU A 164 -5.96 19.14 -4.71
N ARG A 165 -5.01 18.23 -4.97
CA ARG A 165 -3.69 18.59 -5.49
C ARG A 165 -3.77 19.24 -6.87
N GLN A 166 -4.63 18.72 -7.77
CA GLN A 166 -4.87 19.34 -9.07
C GLN A 166 -5.52 20.73 -8.93
N THR A 167 -6.49 20.91 -8.02
CA THR A 167 -7.11 22.22 -7.79
C THR A 167 -6.11 23.22 -7.22
N GLN A 168 -5.27 22.80 -6.27
CA GLN A 168 -4.21 23.65 -5.72
C GLN A 168 -3.20 24.06 -6.80
N GLU A 169 -2.80 23.15 -7.68
CA GLU A 169 -1.91 23.47 -8.79
C GLU A 169 -2.54 24.49 -9.75
N GLN A 170 -3.82 24.32 -10.08
CA GLN A 170 -4.57 25.27 -10.92
C GLN A 170 -4.73 26.63 -10.25
N GLU A 171 -5.00 26.68 -8.95
CA GLU A 171 -5.11 27.91 -8.18
C GLU A 171 -3.77 28.65 -8.09
N LEU A 172 -2.68 27.94 -7.81
CA LEU A 172 -1.33 28.50 -7.82
C LEU A 172 -0.96 29.04 -9.21
N ALA A 173 -1.35 28.34 -10.29
CA ALA A 173 -1.17 28.82 -11.65
C ALA A 173 -2.01 30.07 -11.94
N ARG A 174 -3.24 30.16 -11.42
CA ARG A 174 -4.10 31.35 -11.52
C ARG A 174 -3.49 32.53 -10.79
N ILE A 175 -3.10 32.35 -9.53
CA ILE A 175 -2.46 33.37 -8.69
C ILE A 175 -1.17 33.87 -9.37
N ARG A 176 -0.36 32.97 -9.95
CA ARG A 176 0.85 33.36 -10.68
C ARG A 176 0.54 34.24 -11.90
N ARG A 177 -0.53 33.93 -12.65
CA ARG A 177 -0.95 34.75 -13.80
C ARG A 177 -1.47 36.12 -13.36
N GLU A 178 -2.24 36.17 -12.28
CA GLU A 178 -2.75 37.41 -11.70
C GLU A 178 -1.62 38.28 -11.15
N ALA A 179 -0.67 37.70 -10.41
CA ALA A 179 0.51 38.38 -9.92
C ALA A 179 1.35 38.97 -11.08
N ALA A 180 1.58 38.21 -12.15
CA ALA A 180 2.27 38.70 -13.33
C ALA A 180 1.55 39.90 -13.99
N ARG A 181 0.22 39.89 -14.01
CA ARG A 181 -0.59 41.01 -14.52
C ARG A 181 -0.47 42.23 -13.60
N GLN A 182 -0.60 42.05 -12.29
CA GLN A 182 -0.46 43.13 -11.30
C GLN A 182 0.93 43.73 -11.31
N GLU A 183 1.99 42.92 -11.44
CA GLU A 183 3.37 43.40 -11.60
C GLU A 183 3.52 44.27 -12.86
N TYR A 184 2.92 43.87 -13.99
CA TYR A 184 2.94 44.67 -15.21
C TYR A 184 2.21 46.00 -15.03
N GLU A 185 1.02 45.99 -14.41
CA GLU A 185 0.24 47.20 -14.13
C GLU A 185 0.97 48.14 -13.16
N ASN A 186 1.57 47.60 -12.09
CA ASN A 186 2.36 48.38 -11.12
C ASN A 186 3.59 48.99 -11.79
N LYS A 187 4.35 48.22 -12.57
CA LYS A 187 5.48 48.74 -13.35
C LYS A 187 5.05 49.87 -14.29
N ARG A 188 3.89 49.74 -14.94
CA ARG A 188 3.32 50.79 -15.79
C ARG A 188 2.96 52.05 -15.00
N ARG A 189 2.32 51.90 -13.83
CA ARG A 189 1.97 53.04 -12.95
C ARG A 189 3.20 53.76 -12.43
N GLU A 190 4.23 53.02 -12.00
CA GLU A 190 5.48 53.61 -11.53
C GLU A 190 6.18 54.43 -12.62
N LEU A 191 6.24 53.92 -13.85
CA LEU A 191 6.81 54.68 -14.97
C LEU A 191 6.05 55.98 -15.27
N LEU A 192 4.72 55.96 -15.13
CA LEU A 192 3.90 57.17 -15.30
C LEU A 192 4.13 58.17 -14.17
N ALA A 193 4.13 57.71 -12.91
CA ALA A 193 4.42 58.55 -11.75
C ALA A 193 5.83 59.16 -11.82
N GLU A 194 6.83 58.38 -12.22
CA GLU A 194 8.20 58.88 -12.41
C GLU A 194 8.27 59.95 -13.51
N ARG A 195 7.51 59.77 -14.60
CA ARG A 195 7.41 60.78 -15.66
C ARG A 195 6.72 62.04 -15.15
N GLU A 196 5.63 61.91 -14.41
CA GLU A 196 4.88 63.02 -13.81
C GLU A 196 5.71 63.80 -12.79
N ASP A 197 6.52 63.12 -11.95
CA ASP A 197 7.44 63.75 -11.01
C ASP A 197 8.48 64.62 -11.73
N VAL A 198 9.04 64.11 -12.84
CA VAL A 198 10.00 64.87 -13.66
C VAL A 198 9.32 66.07 -14.31
N LEU A 199 8.11 65.90 -14.84
CA LEU A 199 7.33 67.00 -15.42
C LEU A 199 6.96 68.07 -14.38
N THR A 200 6.59 67.65 -13.17
CA THR A 200 6.25 68.56 -12.06
C THR A 200 7.47 69.37 -11.63
N ARG A 201 8.65 68.75 -11.54
CA ARG A 201 9.91 69.47 -11.27
C ARG A 201 10.29 70.44 -12.38
N LEU A 202 10.03 70.10 -13.64
CA LEU A 202 10.23 71.00 -14.78
C LEU A 202 9.24 72.18 -14.76
N ALA A 203 7.98 71.94 -14.38
CA ALA A 203 6.96 72.97 -14.27
C ALA A 203 7.21 73.96 -13.12
N ALA A 204 7.80 73.51 -12.01
CA ALA A 204 8.18 74.35 -10.88
C ALA A 204 9.51 75.09 -11.06
N GLY A 205 10.36 74.66 -12.01
CA GLY A 205 11.70 75.22 -12.26
C GLY A 205 11.69 76.44 -13.18
N ARG A 206 12.75 77.25 -13.12
CA ARG A 206 12.97 78.37 -14.07
C ARG A 206 13.45 77.82 -15.43
N PRO A 207 13.20 78.52 -16.55
CA PRO A 207 13.55 78.03 -17.90
C PRO A 207 15.06 77.81 -18.12
N ALA A 208 15.93 78.52 -17.39
CA ALA A 208 17.39 78.32 -17.44
C ALA A 208 17.84 76.98 -16.80
N ASP A 209 17.06 76.43 -15.87
CA ASP A 209 17.40 75.25 -15.08
C ASP A 209 16.86 73.94 -15.68
N ALA A 210 16.01 74.02 -16.71
CA ALA A 210 15.37 72.87 -17.35
C ALA A 210 16.38 71.83 -17.90
N ALA A 211 17.53 72.29 -18.40
CA ALA A 211 18.60 71.43 -18.92
C ALA A 211 19.43 70.74 -17.80
N ALA A 212 19.41 71.28 -16.59
CA ALA A 212 20.03 70.67 -15.41
C ALA A 212 19.08 69.66 -14.77
N ILE A 213 17.79 70.02 -14.62
CA ILE A 213 16.73 69.17 -14.05
C ILE A 213 16.53 67.89 -14.86
N THR A 214 16.59 67.94 -16.20
CA THR A 214 16.50 66.74 -17.06
C THR A 214 17.70 65.80 -16.90
N ARG A 215 18.92 66.34 -16.83
CA ARG A 215 20.14 65.55 -16.60
C ARG A 215 20.19 64.92 -15.20
N GLU A 216 19.72 65.65 -14.19
CA GLU A 216 19.57 65.11 -12.84
C GLU A 216 18.47 64.05 -12.76
N GLY A 217 17.33 64.28 -13.42
CA GLY A 217 16.25 63.30 -13.55
C GLY A 217 16.75 61.98 -14.16
N GLN A 218 17.52 62.04 -15.25
CA GLN A 218 18.14 60.86 -15.87
C GLN A 218 19.14 60.15 -14.93
N LYS A 219 19.99 60.90 -14.20
CA LYS A 219 20.94 60.33 -13.23
C LYS A 219 20.22 59.65 -12.06
N VAL A 220 19.13 60.24 -11.56
CA VAL A 220 18.32 59.67 -10.48
C VAL A 220 17.58 58.41 -10.96
N LEU A 221 17.07 58.40 -12.19
CA LEU A 221 16.43 57.23 -12.81
C LEU A 221 17.42 56.07 -12.98
N LEU A 222 18.63 56.34 -13.48
CA LEU A 222 19.72 55.36 -13.59
C LEU A 222 20.09 54.77 -12.22
N LYS A 223 20.27 55.60 -11.19
CA LYS A 223 20.56 55.14 -9.82
C LYS A 223 19.43 54.30 -9.21
N LYS A 224 18.17 54.69 -9.43
CA LYS A 224 16.99 53.96 -8.95
C LYS A 224 16.85 52.61 -9.65
N SER A 225 17.10 52.55 -10.96
CA SER A 225 17.09 51.31 -11.74
C SER A 225 18.21 50.34 -11.34
N SER A 226 19.41 50.85 -11.02
CA SER A 226 20.52 50.02 -10.55
C SER A 226 20.29 49.46 -9.13
N ALA A 227 19.71 50.27 -8.24
CA ALA A 227 19.35 49.82 -6.89
C ALA A 227 18.31 48.70 -6.92
N ARG A 228 17.25 48.86 -7.74
CA ARG A 228 16.21 47.83 -7.92
C ARG A 228 16.75 46.51 -8.47
N ARG A 229 17.63 46.56 -9.47
CA ARG A 229 18.25 45.34 -10.04
C ARG A 229 19.08 44.60 -8.98
N SER A 230 19.80 45.33 -8.12
CA SER A 230 20.56 44.73 -7.00
C SER A 230 19.66 44.11 -5.91
N GLU A 231 18.50 44.71 -5.65
CA GLU A 231 17.53 44.18 -4.69
C GLU A 231 16.80 42.94 -5.22
N GLU A 232 16.36 42.96 -6.49
CA GLU A 232 15.76 41.79 -7.15
C GLU A 232 16.74 40.60 -7.17
N GLU A 233 18.02 40.84 -7.41
CA GLU A 233 19.06 39.81 -7.39
C GLU A 233 19.28 39.22 -5.99
N ARG A 234 19.29 40.07 -4.94
CA ARG A 234 19.37 39.62 -3.54
C ARG A 234 18.14 38.79 -3.12
N ILE A 235 16.94 39.17 -3.57
CA ILE A 235 15.70 38.43 -3.28
C ILE A 235 15.72 37.08 -4.02
N ARG A 236 16.15 37.05 -5.29
CA ARG A 236 16.31 35.81 -6.07
C ARG A 236 17.31 34.85 -5.45
N GLN A 237 18.45 35.35 -4.96
CA GLN A 237 19.45 34.53 -4.25
C GLN A 237 18.90 33.96 -2.94
N LYS A 238 18.15 34.75 -2.15
CA LYS A 238 17.48 34.26 -0.93
C LYS A 238 16.44 33.17 -1.22
N GLN A 239 15.62 33.33 -2.26
CA GLN A 239 14.64 32.31 -2.66
C GLN A 239 15.32 31.02 -3.17
N ALA A 240 16.44 31.13 -3.89
CA ALA A 240 17.22 29.97 -4.32
C ALA A 240 17.86 29.22 -3.14
N ALA A 241 18.35 29.94 -2.12
CA ALA A 241 18.92 29.35 -0.91
C ALA A 241 17.87 28.64 -0.04
N LEU A 242 16.64 29.14 0.01
CA LEU A 242 15.55 28.48 0.74
C LEU A 242 15.14 27.17 0.06
N ARG A 243 15.00 27.16 -1.28
CA ARG A 243 14.69 25.94 -2.06
C ARG A 243 15.77 24.86 -1.96
N SER A 244 17.05 25.24 -1.89
CA SER A 244 18.14 24.27 -1.72
C SER A 244 18.22 23.70 -0.30
N SER A 245 17.72 24.42 0.72
CA SER A 245 17.64 23.94 2.10
C SER A 245 16.52 22.92 2.33
N GLU A 246 15.38 23.06 1.65
CA GLU A 246 14.25 22.12 1.74
C GLU A 246 14.55 20.77 1.07
N ALA A 247 15.27 20.78 -0.05
CA ALA A 247 15.68 19.56 -0.76
C ALA A 247 16.62 18.65 0.07
N LYS A 248 17.34 19.21 1.07
CA LYS A 248 18.25 18.45 1.95
C LYS A 248 17.58 17.80 3.16
N LYS A 249 16.31 18.11 3.45
CA LYS A 249 15.63 17.65 4.68
C LYS A 249 14.63 16.50 4.48
N GLY A 250 14.41 16.06 3.24
CA GLY A 250 13.40 15.04 2.88
C GLY A 250 13.88 13.58 2.82
N GLY A 251 15.08 13.26 3.29
CA GLY A 251 15.69 11.93 3.12
C GLY A 251 16.10 11.27 4.44
N GLN A 252 15.14 10.86 5.26
CA GLN A 252 15.36 9.92 6.37
C GLN A 252 14.01 9.33 6.83
N GLY A 253 13.70 8.14 6.32
CA GLY A 253 12.62 7.29 6.84
C GLY A 253 13.24 6.01 7.41
N PRO A 254 12.86 5.53 8.61
CA PRO A 254 13.44 4.33 9.20
C PRO A 254 12.76 3.05 8.68
N ALA A 255 13.59 2.05 8.39
CA ALA A 255 13.20 0.70 7.98
C ALA A 255 12.92 -0.19 9.21
N ALA A 256 11.87 -1.01 9.14
CA ALA A 256 11.51 -2.00 10.16
C ALA A 256 11.64 -3.43 9.63
N ALA A 257 12.21 -4.29 10.48
CA ALA A 257 12.57 -5.68 10.23
C ALA A 257 11.38 -6.65 10.23
N ALA A 258 11.53 -7.75 9.51
CA ALA A 258 10.59 -8.85 9.42
C ALA A 258 11.01 -10.02 10.33
N GLU A 259 10.06 -10.67 11.02
CA GLU A 259 9.96 -12.14 11.19
C GLU A 259 8.53 -12.61 11.64
N LYS A 260 8.10 -13.72 11.02
CA LYS A 260 7.14 -14.84 11.35
C LYS A 260 5.72 -14.68 11.96
N ALA A 261 4.73 -14.93 11.06
CA ALA A 261 3.72 -16.03 11.00
C ALA A 261 2.41 -16.13 11.86
N GLY A 262 1.27 -16.25 11.13
CA GLY A 262 0.02 -17.01 11.41
C GLY A 262 -1.21 -16.21 11.93
N ASP A 263 -2.48 -16.34 11.53
CA ASP A 263 -3.27 -17.09 10.53
C ASP A 263 -4.71 -16.48 10.46
N SER A 264 -5.20 -16.12 9.26
CA SER A 264 -6.62 -16.03 8.82
C SER A 264 -6.67 -15.69 7.32
N GLY A 265 -7.59 -16.09 6.46
CA GLY A 265 -8.28 -17.36 6.23
C GLY A 265 -8.44 -17.42 4.71
N ASP A 266 -8.14 -18.58 4.11
CA ASP A 266 -8.19 -18.82 2.67
C ASP A 266 -9.63 -18.73 2.14
N SER A 267 -9.99 -17.62 1.50
CA SER A 267 -11.22 -17.56 0.70
C SER A 267 -10.90 -18.22 -0.65
N GLY A 268 -11.28 -19.48 -0.81
CA GLY A 268 -10.92 -20.38 -1.91
C GLY A 268 -11.26 -19.94 -3.35
N LEU A 269 -11.64 -18.67 -3.56
CA LEU A 269 -11.69 -18.04 -4.88
C LEU A 269 -10.38 -17.34 -5.24
N ILE A 270 -9.61 -16.84 -4.27
CA ILE A 270 -8.38 -16.07 -4.55
C ILE A 270 -7.21 -16.67 -3.81
N LYS A 271 -6.27 -17.22 -4.58
CA LYS A 271 -5.02 -17.79 -4.07
C LYS A 271 -4.00 -16.68 -3.83
N GLY A 272 -3.34 -16.68 -2.67
CA GLY A 272 -2.11 -15.92 -2.44
C GLY A 272 -2.25 -14.51 -1.84
N LEU A 273 -3.29 -14.25 -1.06
CA LEU A 273 -3.42 -13.01 -0.27
C LEU A 273 -2.38 -12.93 0.87
N LYS A 274 -1.71 -11.79 0.99
CA LYS A 274 -0.92 -11.38 2.16
C LYS A 274 -1.79 -11.38 3.39
N ARG A 275 -1.33 -12.07 4.43
CA ARG A 275 -1.99 -12.03 5.74
C ARG A 275 -1.69 -10.69 6.42
N ILE A 276 -2.74 -9.91 6.67
CA ILE A 276 -2.66 -8.64 7.42
C ILE A 276 -2.18 -8.95 8.84
N LYS A 277 -1.02 -8.39 9.23
CA LYS A 277 -0.48 -8.49 10.60
C LYS A 277 -1.23 -7.52 11.50
N THR A 278 -2.20 -8.00 12.28
CA THR A 278 -2.73 -7.22 13.41
C THR A 278 -1.62 -7.11 14.47
N PRO A 279 -1.22 -5.92 14.93
CA PRO A 279 -0.19 -5.81 15.96
C PRO A 279 -0.66 -6.49 17.24
N GLU A 280 0.17 -7.36 17.81
CA GLU A 280 -0.11 -8.00 19.10
C GLU A 280 -0.25 -6.93 20.20
N PRO A 281 -1.25 -7.04 21.09
CA PRO A 281 -1.33 -6.14 22.24
C PRO A 281 -0.08 -6.32 23.11
N GLU A 282 0.53 -5.21 23.53
CA GLU A 282 1.73 -5.24 24.38
C GLU A 282 1.46 -6.13 25.61
N LYS A 283 2.35 -7.11 25.85
CA LYS A 283 2.23 -8.00 27.00
C LYS A 283 2.21 -7.17 28.29
N PRO A 284 1.42 -7.54 29.31
CA PRO A 284 1.46 -6.88 30.61
C PRO A 284 2.90 -6.81 31.13
N TYR A 285 3.29 -5.63 31.63
CA TYR A 285 4.66 -5.37 32.11
C TYR A 285 5.04 -6.33 33.23
N ASP A 286 6.11 -7.12 33.02
CA ASP A 286 6.68 -8.02 34.01
C ASP A 286 7.82 -7.30 34.79
N PRO A 287 7.63 -6.99 36.09
CA PRO A 287 8.63 -6.29 36.90
C PRO A 287 9.92 -7.09 37.14
N PHE A 288 9.93 -8.41 36.91
CA PHE A 288 11.12 -9.26 37.10
C PHE A 288 11.74 -9.75 35.79
N GLY A 289 11.22 -9.33 34.64
CA GLY A 289 11.80 -9.64 33.32
C GLY A 289 12.05 -11.14 33.10
N GLY A 290 11.19 -12.01 33.64
CA GLY A 290 11.33 -13.47 33.54
C GLY A 290 12.25 -14.14 34.56
N LEU A 291 12.78 -13.42 35.57
CA LEU A 291 13.45 -14.07 36.71
C LEU A 291 12.43 -14.75 37.60
N VAL A 292 12.42 -16.09 37.57
CA VAL A 292 11.64 -16.91 38.49
C VAL A 292 12.55 -17.37 39.64
N PRO A 293 12.27 -17.00 40.90
CA PRO A 293 13.03 -17.49 42.04
C PRO A 293 13.08 -19.03 42.05
N ASN A 294 14.26 -19.61 42.23
CA ASN A 294 14.54 -21.06 42.26
C ASN A 294 14.42 -21.83 40.92
N LYS A 295 14.20 -21.16 39.79
CA LYS A 295 14.31 -21.82 38.48
C LYS A 295 15.79 -21.85 38.06
N ARG A 296 16.31 -23.05 37.80
CA ARG A 296 17.65 -23.28 37.26
C ARG A 296 17.51 -23.74 35.82
N ASP A 297 18.29 -23.18 34.91
CA ASP A 297 18.10 -23.39 33.46
C ASP A 297 18.59 -24.74 32.98
N TYR A 298 19.60 -25.32 33.63
CA TYR A 298 20.32 -26.49 33.12
C TYR A 298 19.88 -27.83 33.74
N TYR A 299 19.30 -27.81 34.94
CA TYR A 299 18.87 -29.03 35.62
C TYR A 299 17.69 -28.80 36.55
N ILE A 300 16.91 -29.86 36.76
CA ILE A 300 15.81 -29.89 37.72
C ILE A 300 16.29 -30.66 38.93
N LEU A 301 16.29 -30.00 40.09
CA LEU A 301 16.62 -30.64 41.37
C LEU A 301 15.47 -31.57 41.76
N ARG A 302 15.73 -32.88 41.86
CA ARG A 302 14.81 -33.82 42.50
C ARG A 302 15.03 -33.82 44.00
N ASP A 303 13.98 -34.13 44.75
CA ASP A 303 14.06 -34.28 46.21
C ASP A 303 14.91 -35.48 46.64
N HIS A 304 15.04 -36.48 45.77
CA HIS A 304 15.78 -37.70 46.06
C HIS A 304 16.56 -38.20 44.84
N TYR A 305 17.84 -38.50 45.07
CA TYR A 305 18.70 -39.23 44.14
C TYR A 305 19.24 -40.46 44.87
N PRO A 306 19.05 -41.68 44.31
CA PRO A 306 19.53 -42.90 44.95
C PRO A 306 21.06 -42.90 44.96
N SER A 307 21.67 -42.95 46.13
CA SER A 307 23.12 -43.12 46.24
C SER A 307 23.51 -43.85 47.51
N SER A 308 24.38 -44.84 47.35
CA SER A 308 24.87 -45.68 48.46
C SER A 308 25.57 -44.89 49.56
N TYR A 309 26.05 -43.68 49.26
CA TYR A 309 26.71 -42.78 50.21
C TYR A 309 25.74 -41.87 50.97
N LEU A 310 24.67 -41.37 50.32
CA LEU A 310 23.77 -40.39 50.94
C LEU A 310 22.56 -41.04 51.62
N ASP A 311 22.21 -42.27 51.23
CA ASP A 311 21.09 -43.00 51.85
C ASP A 311 21.28 -43.20 53.37
N PRO A 312 22.47 -43.58 53.90
CA PRO A 312 22.68 -43.69 55.35
C PRO A 312 22.67 -42.33 56.08
N ILE A 313 23.10 -41.26 55.40
CA ILE A 313 23.20 -39.90 55.97
C ILE A 313 21.80 -39.29 56.15
N ARG A 314 20.85 -39.70 55.31
CA ARG A 314 19.46 -39.28 55.41
C ARG A 314 18.78 -39.74 56.69
N ASP A 315 19.11 -40.94 57.16
CA ASP A 315 18.48 -41.55 58.32
C ASP A 315 19.23 -41.23 59.63
N ASP A 316 20.45 -40.69 59.56
CA ASP A 316 21.25 -40.33 60.73
C ASP A 316 20.84 -38.97 61.32
N THR A 317 20.12 -39.01 62.44
CA THR A 317 19.64 -37.82 63.16
C THR A 317 20.76 -36.88 63.62
N ARG A 318 22.00 -37.38 63.77
CA ARG A 318 23.16 -36.57 64.19
C ARG A 318 23.59 -35.58 63.09
N MET A 319 23.49 -35.99 61.82
CA MET A 319 23.88 -35.14 60.69
C MET A 319 22.80 -34.10 60.38
N GLN A 320 21.53 -34.47 60.54
CA GLN A 320 20.41 -33.56 60.35
C GLN A 320 20.38 -32.44 61.41
N ALA A 321 20.72 -32.76 62.67
CA ALA A 321 20.86 -31.76 63.74
C ALA A 321 22.02 -30.76 63.51
N GLY A 322 23.00 -31.12 62.68
CA GLY A 322 24.13 -30.27 62.30
C GLY A 322 23.83 -29.24 61.20
N GLY A 323 22.59 -29.18 60.69
CA GLY A 323 22.19 -28.24 59.63
C GLY A 323 22.59 -28.66 58.22
N TYR A 324 22.94 -29.94 58.02
CA TYR A 324 23.25 -30.48 56.70
C TYR A 324 21.97 -30.73 55.89
N ASP A 325 21.72 -29.92 54.84
CA ASP A 325 20.60 -30.13 53.92
C ASP A 325 21.03 -30.90 52.66
N LEU A 326 20.39 -32.06 52.45
CA LEU A 326 20.61 -32.90 51.28
C LEU A 326 20.25 -32.18 49.98
N ARG A 327 19.26 -31.29 49.98
CA ARG A 327 18.85 -30.54 48.79
C ARG A 327 19.95 -29.58 48.33
N GLU A 328 20.61 -28.93 49.27
CA GLU A 328 21.74 -28.05 48.98
C GLU A 328 22.93 -28.86 48.45
N TYR A 329 23.22 -30.01 49.06
CA TYR A 329 24.25 -30.93 48.57
C TYR A 329 23.98 -31.42 47.15
N TYR A 330 22.75 -31.84 46.84
CA TYR A 330 22.35 -32.22 45.47
C TYR A 330 22.51 -31.05 44.50
N SER A 331 22.19 -29.83 44.94
CA SER A 331 22.33 -28.66 44.09
C SER A 331 23.77 -28.32 43.77
N ARG A 332 24.65 -28.42 44.76
CA ARG A 332 26.07 -28.13 44.59
C ARG A 332 26.74 -29.17 43.71
N THR A 333 26.46 -30.45 43.96
CA THR A 333 27.05 -31.56 43.18
C THR A 333 26.57 -31.55 41.73
N LEU A 334 25.28 -31.29 41.46
CA LEU A 334 24.79 -31.16 40.09
C LEU A 334 25.37 -29.92 39.40
N LEU A 335 25.48 -28.79 40.11
CA LEU A 335 26.13 -27.60 39.56
C LEU A 335 27.61 -27.86 39.22
N GLU A 336 28.37 -28.48 40.12
CA GLU A 336 29.78 -28.84 39.91
C GLU A 336 29.94 -29.79 38.72
N ALA A 337 29.09 -30.82 38.63
CA ALA A 337 29.09 -31.76 37.52
C ALA A 337 28.79 -31.07 36.18
N PHE A 338 27.76 -30.21 36.11
CA PHE A 338 27.43 -29.46 34.89
C PHE A 338 28.45 -28.37 34.56
N ALA A 339 29.11 -27.80 35.56
CA ALA A 339 30.19 -26.83 35.39
C ALA A 339 31.55 -27.49 35.09
N GLY A 340 31.65 -28.83 35.14
CA GLY A 340 32.88 -29.58 34.92
C GLY A 340 33.93 -29.41 36.02
N LEU A 341 33.54 -28.92 37.20
CA LEU A 341 34.42 -28.75 38.36
C LEU A 341 34.69 -30.12 38.97
N GLY A 342 35.91 -30.66 38.77
CA GLY A 342 36.33 -31.96 39.31
C GLY A 342 36.40 -33.10 38.28
N CYS A 343 36.07 -32.86 37.02
CA CYS A 343 36.26 -33.80 35.92
C CYS A 343 37.61 -33.54 35.21
N PHE A 344 38.67 -34.25 35.61
CA PHE A 344 39.97 -34.19 34.94
C PHE A 344 40.01 -35.19 33.79
N ILE A 345 39.69 -34.72 32.58
CA ILE A 345 39.64 -35.53 31.36
C ILE A 345 40.98 -36.25 31.10
N ASP A 346 42.11 -35.60 31.39
CA ASP A 346 43.45 -36.17 31.18
C ASP A 346 43.71 -37.41 32.06
N ASP A 347 43.23 -37.41 33.30
CA ASP A 347 43.35 -38.55 34.21
C ASP A 347 42.43 -39.71 33.82
N GLU A 348 41.24 -39.40 33.28
CA GLU A 348 40.30 -40.39 32.76
C GLU A 348 40.81 -41.05 31.47
N ILE A 349 41.38 -40.27 30.55
CA ILE A 349 42.01 -40.77 29.32
C ILE A 349 43.21 -41.66 29.68
N SER A 350 44.07 -41.21 30.60
CA SER A 350 45.24 -41.97 31.05
C SER A 350 44.86 -43.33 31.68
N LYS A 351 43.77 -43.39 32.46
CA LYS A 351 43.24 -44.64 33.02
C LYS A 351 42.63 -45.55 31.94
N ARG A 352 41.92 -44.98 30.97
CA ARG A 352 41.37 -45.70 29.80
C ARG A 352 42.48 -46.30 28.94
N ASP A 353 43.54 -45.54 28.68
CA ASP A 353 44.68 -45.99 27.88
C ASP A 353 45.51 -47.06 28.62
N ALA A 354 45.57 -47.00 29.95
CA ALA A 354 46.17 -48.05 30.77
C ALA A 354 45.34 -49.36 30.77
N THR A 355 44.01 -49.28 30.65
CA THR A 355 43.13 -50.46 30.56
C THR A 355 42.99 -51.01 29.13
N ASN A 356 43.26 -50.19 28.11
CA ASN A 356 43.12 -50.56 26.69
C ASN A 356 44.41 -51.01 26.00
N LYS A 357 45.52 -51.30 26.72
CA LYS A 357 46.63 -52.06 26.11
C LYS A 357 46.14 -53.50 25.81
N PRO A 358 46.02 -53.90 24.54
CA PRO A 358 45.56 -55.24 24.22
C PRO A 358 46.69 -56.24 24.52
N VAL A 359 46.35 -57.29 25.27
CA VAL A 359 47.11 -58.54 25.32
C VAL A 359 47.26 -59.01 23.87
N THR A 360 48.49 -58.99 23.37
CA THR A 360 48.80 -59.30 21.98
C THR A 360 48.33 -60.70 21.60
N THR A 361 47.73 -60.74 20.41
CA THR A 361 47.14 -61.88 19.71
C THR A 361 48.18 -62.90 19.25
N GLU A 362 48.92 -63.50 20.17
CA GLU A 362 49.67 -64.75 19.95
C GLU A 362 49.05 -65.93 20.72
N ARG A 363 48.22 -65.66 21.73
CA ARG A 363 47.61 -66.71 22.56
C ARG A 363 46.29 -67.28 22.00
N ALA A 364 45.64 -66.58 21.08
CA ALA A 364 44.35 -67.02 20.51
C ALA A 364 44.50 -68.01 19.33
N THR A 365 45.61 -67.96 18.59
CA THR A 365 45.88 -68.90 17.48
C THR A 365 46.42 -70.24 17.97
N ALA A 366 47.07 -70.30 19.13
CA ALA A 366 47.51 -71.55 19.75
C ALA A 366 46.36 -72.38 20.37
N ALA A 367 45.26 -71.75 20.80
CA ALA A 367 44.12 -72.44 21.43
C ALA A 367 43.13 -73.05 20.42
N ALA A 368 43.05 -72.53 19.19
CA ALA A 368 42.18 -73.06 18.14
C ALA A 368 42.78 -74.30 17.42
N ALA A 369 44.10 -74.48 17.45
CA ALA A 369 44.77 -75.63 16.86
C ALA A 369 44.72 -76.88 17.76
N THR A 370 44.55 -76.72 19.08
CA THR A 370 44.47 -77.84 20.03
C THR A 370 43.08 -78.47 20.12
N ASP A 371 42.01 -77.73 19.84
CA ASP A 371 40.62 -78.20 20.02
C ASP A 371 40.09 -79.03 18.83
N ALA A 372 40.77 -78.98 17.68
CA ALA A 372 40.45 -79.80 16.50
C ALA A 372 40.99 -81.25 16.60
N SER A 373 41.89 -81.55 17.53
CA SER A 373 42.52 -82.88 17.67
C SER A 373 41.86 -83.77 18.75
N MET A 374 40.80 -83.31 19.43
CA MET A 374 40.16 -84.04 20.55
C MET A 374 38.76 -84.60 20.24
N LYS A 375 38.27 -84.52 18.99
CA LYS A 375 36.95 -85.07 18.58
C LYS A 375 36.99 -86.18 17.54
N THR A 376 38.14 -86.81 17.33
CA THR A 376 38.26 -88.12 16.67
C THR A 376 39.04 -89.05 17.59
N GLY A 377 38.31 -89.85 18.36
CA GLY A 377 38.80 -90.83 19.32
C GLY A 377 37.64 -91.43 20.09
#